data_AF-A0A3A4KML4-F1
#
_entry.id   AF-A0A3A4KML4-F1
#
_cell.length_a   1.000
_cell.length_b   1.000
_cell.length_c   1.000
_cell.angle_alpha   90.00
_cell.angle_beta   90.00
_cell.angle_gamma   90.00
#
_symmetry.space_group_name_H-M   'P 1'
#
loop_
_entity.id
_entity.type
_entity.pdbx_description
1 polymer ?
#
loop_
_entity_poly.entity_id
_entity_poly.type
_entity_poly.pdbx_seq_one_letter_code
_entity_poly.pdbx_strand_id
1 'polypeptide(L)'
;MVVPRSRREVFDVCIVGGTWNPDGEGVCRAFAETLDPKLFAPRMIPYPADYGRDVAYADSVAEGRRLLIEAIESTPNRVVLAGYSQGAAIAGNVAAEIGRGELPQLDVVACALIADPLRPEGECVGDDPGGYGIAGQREVLGMPAYWAAAEGDPITALPAGSPLRSIADLTEYFSLANPGAVLRWGQSLVDVAVQRQLQQWWSPANWRTWGGAVAYARGYLADGRHTEDYLRYGHIQRLAEAIDREVSAGAR
;
A
#
# COMPACT_ATOMS: atom_id res chain seq x y z
N MET A 1 43.95 0.24 -25.76
CA MET A 1 43.28 -0.55 -24.71
C MET A 1 41.98 0.17 -24.39
N VAL A 2 40.85 -0.29 -24.95
CA VAL A 2 39.54 0.32 -24.68
C VAL A 2 39.10 -0.22 -23.32
N VAL A 3 39.07 0.65 -22.30
CA VAL A 3 38.46 0.31 -21.02
C VAL A 3 36.99 0.01 -21.32
N PRO A 4 36.46 -1.19 -21.00
CA PRO A 4 35.04 -1.45 -21.14
C PRO A 4 34.31 -0.40 -20.30
N ARG A 5 33.42 0.39 -20.91
CA ARG A 5 32.47 1.19 -20.12
C ARG A 5 31.77 0.20 -19.19
N SER A 6 31.86 0.39 -17.88
CA SER A 6 31.09 -0.42 -16.93
C SER A 6 29.63 -0.38 -17.40
N ARG A 7 29.00 -1.55 -17.50
CA ARG A 7 27.56 -1.60 -17.74
C ARG A 7 26.91 -0.82 -16.60
N ARG A 8 26.07 0.15 -16.95
CA ARG A 8 25.26 0.87 -15.97
C ARG A 8 24.38 -0.17 -15.28
N GLU A 9 24.36 -0.17 -13.95
CA GLU A 9 23.52 -1.06 -13.15
C GLU A 9 22.04 -0.84 -13.52
N VAL A 10 21.27 -1.93 -13.60
CA VAL A 10 19.83 -1.93 -13.84
C VAL A 10 19.17 -2.54 -12.61
N PHE A 11 18.16 -1.87 -12.08
CA PHE A 11 17.40 -2.27 -10.90
C PHE A 11 16.08 -2.91 -11.34
N ASP A 12 15.76 -4.07 -10.77
CA ASP A 12 14.44 -4.66 -10.98
C ASP A 12 13.43 -3.91 -10.11
N VAL A 13 12.23 -3.64 -10.66
CA VAL A 13 11.15 -3.04 -9.88
C VAL A 13 10.03 -4.06 -9.74
N CYS A 14 9.88 -4.61 -8.54
CA CYS A 14 8.84 -5.59 -8.23
C CYS A 14 7.57 -4.86 -7.80
N ILE A 15 6.58 -4.77 -8.70
CA ILE A 15 5.33 -4.04 -8.51
C ILE A 15 4.22 -4.99 -8.09
N VAL A 16 3.60 -4.74 -6.93
CA VAL A 16 2.43 -5.49 -6.45
C VAL A 16 1.15 -4.69 -6.71
N GLY A 17 0.21 -5.31 -7.43
CA GLY A 17 -1.07 -4.70 -7.81
C GLY A 17 -2.00 -4.41 -6.63
N GLY A 18 -3.06 -3.65 -6.89
CA GLY A 18 -4.14 -3.43 -5.92
C GLY A 18 -5.19 -4.53 -5.98
N THR A 19 -6.14 -4.49 -5.04
CA THR A 19 -7.28 -5.42 -5.01
C THR A 19 -8.03 -5.42 -6.34
N TRP A 20 -8.35 -6.63 -6.81
CA TRP A 20 -8.98 -7.00 -8.07
C TRP A 20 -8.25 -6.50 -9.32
N ASN A 21 -6.96 -6.15 -9.19
CA ASN A 21 -6.11 -5.70 -10.29
C ASN A 21 -4.74 -6.39 -10.25
N PRO A 22 -4.68 -7.74 -10.34
CA PRO A 22 -3.43 -8.49 -10.24
C PRO A 22 -2.44 -8.18 -11.39
N ASP A 23 -2.95 -7.77 -12.55
CA ASP A 23 -2.16 -7.45 -13.73
C ASP A 23 -1.63 -6.00 -13.74
N GLY A 24 -1.97 -5.20 -12.73
CA GLY A 24 -1.39 -3.87 -12.53
C GLY A 24 -1.82 -2.83 -13.56
N GLU A 25 -3.06 -2.89 -14.04
CA GLU A 25 -3.57 -1.86 -14.95
C GLU A 25 -3.71 -0.50 -14.25
N GLY A 26 -3.80 0.57 -15.04
CA GLY A 26 -3.99 1.92 -14.52
C GLY A 26 -2.79 2.42 -13.73
N VAL A 27 -2.93 2.54 -12.41
CA VAL A 27 -1.95 3.16 -11.50
C VAL A 27 -0.58 2.48 -11.57
N CYS A 28 -0.52 1.15 -11.50
CA CYS A 28 0.74 0.42 -11.53
C CYS A 28 1.44 0.53 -12.90
N ARG A 29 0.68 0.40 -14.01
CA ARG A 29 1.19 0.59 -15.37
C ARG A 29 1.75 2.00 -15.57
N ALA A 30 1.01 3.02 -15.14
CA ALA A 30 1.46 4.40 -15.24
C ALA A 30 2.76 4.63 -14.46
N PHE A 31 2.89 4.07 -13.26
CA PHE A 31 4.12 4.13 -12.48
C PHE A 31 5.29 3.44 -13.20
N ALA A 32 5.08 2.22 -13.68
CA ALA A 32 6.08 1.45 -14.42
C ALA A 32 6.59 2.21 -15.66
N GLU A 33 5.69 2.84 -16.41
CA GLU A 33 6.00 3.58 -17.64
C GLU A 33 6.69 4.93 -17.38
N THR A 34 6.59 5.47 -16.16
CA THR A 34 7.16 6.77 -15.79
C THR A 34 8.64 6.69 -15.35
N LEU A 35 9.06 5.55 -14.81
CA LEU A 35 10.44 5.31 -14.35
C LEU A 35 11.45 5.41 -15.50
N ASP A 36 12.70 5.85 -15.24
CA ASP A 36 13.76 5.86 -16.25
C ASP A 36 14.04 4.44 -16.79
N PRO A 37 13.68 4.13 -18.06
CA PRO A 37 13.82 2.79 -18.62
C PRO A 37 15.29 2.38 -18.82
N LYS A 38 16.25 3.29 -18.61
CA LYS A 38 17.69 2.99 -18.64
C LYS A 38 18.21 2.48 -17.30
N LEU A 39 17.47 2.69 -16.21
CA LEU A 39 17.86 2.32 -14.85
C LEU A 39 16.95 1.26 -14.27
N PHE A 40 15.69 1.21 -14.69
CA PHE A 40 14.68 0.34 -14.07
C PHE A 40 14.13 -0.69 -15.06
N ALA A 41 13.92 -1.91 -14.56
CA ALA A 41 13.23 -3.00 -15.25
C ALA A 41 11.98 -3.39 -14.44
N PRO A 42 10.84 -2.71 -14.65
CA PRO A 42 9.63 -2.99 -13.89
C PRO A 42 8.95 -4.29 -14.31
N ARG A 43 8.42 -5.01 -13.32
CA ARG A 43 7.58 -6.19 -13.53
C ARG A 43 6.50 -6.30 -12.47
N MET A 44 5.34 -6.78 -12.89
CA MET A 44 4.24 -7.10 -11.98
C MET A 44 4.52 -8.41 -11.25
N ILE A 45 4.13 -8.47 -9.97
CA ILE A 45 4.11 -9.68 -9.16
C ILE A 45 2.65 -10.17 -9.10
N PRO A 46 2.30 -11.23 -9.84
CA PRO A 46 0.94 -11.77 -9.82
C PRO A 46 0.68 -12.41 -8.47
N TYR A 47 -0.52 -12.17 -7.92
CA TYR A 47 -1.01 -12.76 -6.68
C TYR A 47 -2.55 -12.72 -6.68
N PRO A 48 -3.25 -13.33 -5.70
CA PRO A 48 -4.71 -13.38 -5.72
C PRO A 48 -5.40 -12.01 -5.82
N ALA A 49 -4.80 -10.97 -5.23
CA ALA A 49 -5.32 -9.61 -5.24
C ALA A 49 -6.79 -9.50 -4.80
N ASP A 50 -7.20 -10.25 -3.79
CA ASP A 50 -8.62 -10.37 -3.45
C ASP A 50 -8.99 -9.74 -2.11
N TYR A 51 -10.28 -9.45 -1.96
CA TYR A 51 -10.94 -8.92 -0.78
C TYR A 51 -12.23 -9.71 -0.55
N GLY A 52 -12.08 -10.98 -0.19
CA GLY A 52 -13.18 -11.82 0.26
C GLY A 52 -14.12 -12.31 -0.85
N ARG A 53 -13.78 -12.18 -2.14
CA ARG A 53 -14.60 -12.75 -3.22
C ARG A 53 -14.38 -14.26 -3.32
N ASP A 54 -13.12 -14.64 -3.45
CA ASP A 54 -12.60 -15.99 -3.63
C ASP A 54 -11.74 -16.41 -2.43
N VAL A 55 -10.92 -15.49 -1.87
CA VAL A 55 -10.09 -15.70 -0.67
C VAL A 55 -10.21 -14.53 0.30
N ALA A 56 -9.99 -14.77 1.59
CA ALA A 56 -9.97 -13.68 2.58
C ALA A 56 -8.84 -12.69 2.26
N TYR A 57 -9.03 -11.41 2.62
CA TYR A 57 -8.02 -10.38 2.36
C TYR A 57 -6.67 -10.73 3.00
N ALA A 58 -6.67 -11.22 4.25
CA ALA A 58 -5.45 -11.66 4.93
C ALA A 58 -4.70 -12.78 4.17
N ASP A 59 -5.44 -13.75 3.61
CA ASP A 59 -4.85 -14.85 2.83
C ASP A 59 -4.27 -14.33 1.50
N SER A 60 -4.96 -13.40 0.83
CA SER A 60 -4.46 -12.72 -0.37
C SER A 60 -3.16 -11.95 -0.08
N VAL A 61 -3.10 -11.22 1.04
CA VAL A 61 -1.90 -10.49 1.49
C VAL A 61 -0.76 -11.44 1.81
N ALA A 62 -1.03 -12.54 2.52
CA ALA A 62 -0.02 -13.53 2.87
C ALA A 62 0.61 -14.19 1.62
N GLU A 63 -0.22 -14.56 0.65
CA GLU A 63 0.28 -15.13 -0.61
C GLU A 63 1.02 -14.10 -1.47
N GLY A 64 0.52 -12.86 -1.54
CA GLY A 64 1.22 -11.77 -2.21
C GLY A 64 2.59 -11.48 -1.59
N ARG A 65 2.72 -11.51 -0.26
CA ARG A 65 4.01 -11.42 0.45
C ARG A 65 4.93 -12.56 0.05
N ARG A 66 4.43 -13.80 0.05
CA ARG A 66 5.24 -14.99 -0.30
C ARG A 66 5.80 -14.87 -1.73
N LEU A 67 4.95 -14.53 -2.70
CA LEU A 67 5.32 -14.39 -4.11
C LEU A 67 6.25 -13.20 -4.35
N LEU A 68 6.09 -12.10 -3.62
CA LEU A 68 7.01 -10.96 -3.68
C LEU A 68 8.41 -11.35 -3.18
N ILE A 69 8.52 -12.07 -2.07
CA ILE A 69 9.82 -12.53 -1.56
C ILE A 69 10.49 -13.47 -2.56
N GLU A 70 9.76 -14.46 -3.09
CA GLU A 70 10.25 -15.39 -4.13
C GLU A 70 10.73 -14.64 -5.39
N ALA A 71 10.00 -13.59 -5.78
CA ALA A 71 10.39 -12.72 -6.87
C ALA A 71 11.71 -11.99 -6.59
N ILE A 72 11.93 -11.45 -5.39
CA ILE A 72 13.18 -10.76 -5.04
C ILE A 72 14.35 -11.76 -5.01
N GLU A 73 14.15 -12.95 -4.45
CA GLU A 73 15.19 -13.98 -4.35
C GLU A 73 15.62 -14.56 -5.71
N SER A 74 14.74 -14.50 -6.71
CA SER A 74 14.99 -15.06 -8.04
C SER A 74 15.73 -14.13 -8.99
N THR A 75 15.95 -12.86 -8.62
CA THR A 75 16.70 -11.92 -9.46
C THR A 75 18.13 -11.71 -8.97
N PRO A 76 19.12 -11.64 -9.88
CA PRO A 76 20.49 -11.24 -9.52
C PRO A 76 20.64 -9.71 -9.36
N ASN A 77 19.62 -8.93 -9.74
CA ASN A 77 19.66 -7.47 -9.67
C ASN A 77 19.17 -6.99 -8.30
N ARG A 78 19.65 -5.82 -7.88
CA ARG A 78 19.10 -5.13 -6.71
C ARG A 78 17.68 -4.65 -7.02
N VAL A 79 16.82 -4.64 -6.01
CA VAL A 79 15.38 -4.46 -6.21
C VAL A 79 14.86 -3.15 -5.63
N VAL A 80 13.98 -2.48 -6.36
CA VAL A 80 13.03 -1.50 -5.83
C VAL A 80 11.69 -2.19 -5.62
N LEU A 81 11.13 -2.05 -4.41
CA LEU A 81 9.78 -2.50 -4.12
C LEU A 81 8.77 -1.43 -4.54
N ALA A 82 7.66 -1.85 -5.12
CA ALA A 82 6.56 -0.95 -5.39
C ALA A 82 5.21 -1.63 -5.15
N GLY A 83 4.23 -0.86 -4.71
CA GLY A 83 2.90 -1.39 -4.49
C GLY A 83 1.81 -0.34 -4.58
N TYR A 84 0.61 -0.78 -4.94
CA TYR A 84 -0.60 0.04 -4.97
C TYR A 84 -1.70 -0.56 -4.09
N SER A 85 -2.30 0.24 -3.21
CA SER A 85 -3.43 -0.18 -2.35
C SER A 85 -3.09 -1.43 -1.51
N GLN A 86 -3.78 -2.57 -1.65
CA GLN A 86 -3.39 -3.83 -1.02
C GLN A 86 -1.92 -4.21 -1.32
N GLY A 87 -1.45 -4.00 -2.56
CA GLY A 87 -0.06 -4.21 -2.94
C GLY A 87 0.91 -3.29 -2.22
N ALA A 88 0.51 -2.07 -1.88
CA ALA A 88 1.32 -1.15 -1.07
C ALA A 88 1.43 -1.65 0.38
N ALA A 89 0.36 -2.24 0.92
CA ALA A 89 0.43 -2.92 2.21
C ALA A 89 1.46 -4.05 2.17
N ILE A 90 1.40 -4.91 1.14
CA ILE A 90 2.32 -6.04 0.96
C ILE A 90 3.78 -5.56 0.81
N ALA A 91 4.05 -4.67 -0.17
CA ALA A 91 5.39 -4.21 -0.48
C ALA A 91 6.03 -3.46 0.71
N GLY A 92 5.26 -2.58 1.37
CA GLY A 92 5.79 -1.84 2.51
C GLY A 92 5.96 -2.71 3.76
N ASN A 93 5.17 -3.77 3.94
CA ASN A 93 5.41 -4.73 5.03
C ASN A 93 6.72 -5.47 4.83
N VAL A 94 7.00 -5.95 3.61
CA VAL A 94 8.29 -6.58 3.27
C VAL A 94 9.44 -5.57 3.45
N ALA A 95 9.27 -4.31 3.03
CA ALA A 95 10.28 -3.28 3.26
C ALA A 95 10.56 -3.05 4.76
N ALA A 96 9.52 -3.01 5.59
CA ALA A 96 9.66 -2.86 7.03
C ALA A 96 10.33 -4.10 7.69
N GLU A 97 10.01 -5.32 7.22
CA GLU A 97 10.69 -6.56 7.66
C GLU A 97 12.19 -6.54 7.33
N ILE A 98 12.55 -6.11 6.12
CA ILE A 98 13.97 -5.91 5.73
C ILE A 98 14.64 -4.87 6.63
N GLY A 99 13.97 -3.74 6.88
CA GLY A 99 14.46 -2.67 7.76
C GLY A 99 14.72 -3.10 9.19
N ARG A 100 13.97 -4.10 9.69
CA ARG A 100 14.18 -4.73 11.00
C ARG A 100 15.24 -5.84 10.98
N GLY A 101 15.80 -6.17 9.81
CA GLY A 101 16.79 -7.24 9.65
C GLY A 101 16.21 -8.65 9.63
N GLU A 102 14.90 -8.79 9.39
CA GLU A 102 14.21 -10.10 9.36
C GLU A 102 14.39 -10.84 8.03
N LEU A 103 14.73 -10.10 6.97
CA LEU A 103 14.97 -10.61 5.61
C LEU A 103 16.34 -10.16 5.07
N PRO A 104 17.46 -10.48 5.77
CA PRO A 104 18.79 -9.94 5.44
C PRO A 104 19.35 -10.45 4.11
N GLN A 105 18.76 -11.50 3.54
CA GLN A 105 19.15 -12.06 2.25
C GLN A 105 18.63 -11.26 1.04
N LEU A 106 17.69 -10.33 1.24
CA LEU A 106 17.07 -9.56 0.17
C LEU A 106 17.82 -8.23 -0.06
N ASP A 107 18.31 -7.99 -1.28
CA ASP A 107 18.97 -6.74 -1.66
C ASP A 107 17.95 -5.74 -2.24
N VAL A 108 17.27 -5.04 -1.34
CA VAL A 108 16.29 -3.99 -1.67
C VAL A 108 16.89 -2.62 -1.40
N VAL A 109 16.75 -1.70 -2.37
CA VAL A 109 17.39 -0.38 -2.33
C VAL A 109 16.44 0.77 -2.06
N ALA A 110 15.15 0.60 -2.35
CA ALA A 110 14.12 1.61 -2.12
C ALA A 110 12.71 0.98 -2.15
N CYS A 111 11.72 1.71 -1.62
CA CYS A 111 10.32 1.32 -1.64
C CYS A 111 9.40 2.47 -2.10
N ALA A 112 8.46 2.19 -3.00
CA ALA A 112 7.51 3.14 -3.56
C ALA A 112 6.06 2.70 -3.28
N LEU A 113 5.31 3.46 -2.49
CA LEU A 113 4.03 3.03 -1.96
C LEU A 113 2.90 3.98 -2.39
N ILE A 114 1.98 3.48 -3.22
CA ILE A 114 0.87 4.27 -3.76
C ILE A 114 -0.42 3.83 -3.05
N ALA A 115 -1.18 4.79 -2.54
CA ALA A 115 -2.45 4.49 -1.87
C ALA A 115 -2.31 3.51 -0.68
N ASP A 116 -1.21 3.61 0.08
CA ASP A 116 -0.85 2.68 1.17
C ASP A 116 -1.81 2.78 2.39
N PRO A 117 -2.53 1.69 2.74
CA PRO A 117 -3.40 1.69 3.92
C PRO A 117 -2.66 1.81 5.25
N LEU A 118 -1.32 1.71 5.23
CA LEU A 118 -0.45 1.83 6.40
C LEU A 118 0.47 3.08 6.34
N ARG A 119 0.15 4.05 5.47
CA ARG A 119 0.91 5.29 5.34
C ARG A 119 1.02 6.02 6.70
N PRO A 120 2.23 6.37 7.16
CA PRO A 120 2.41 7.21 8.34
C PRO A 120 1.87 8.64 8.15
N GLU A 121 1.50 9.29 9.24
CA GLU A 121 1.14 10.71 9.22
C GLU A 121 2.34 11.57 8.78
N GLY A 122 2.11 12.56 7.91
CA GLY A 122 3.17 13.44 7.39
C GLY A 122 4.03 12.83 6.27
N GLU A 123 3.97 11.53 6.04
CA GLU A 123 4.76 10.86 5.00
C GLU A 123 4.01 10.88 3.66
N CYS A 124 4.45 11.72 2.73
CA CYS A 124 3.93 11.80 1.36
C CYS A 124 4.92 12.56 0.46
N VAL A 125 5.04 12.16 -0.81
CA VAL A 125 5.72 12.94 -1.84
C VAL A 125 4.76 13.99 -2.40
N GLY A 126 5.08 15.26 -2.15
CA GLY A 126 4.25 16.40 -2.50
C GLY A 126 3.52 16.93 -1.27
N ASP A 127 2.34 17.50 -1.47
CA ASP A 127 1.54 18.02 -0.36
C ASP A 127 0.98 16.88 0.50
N ASP A 128 1.11 16.99 1.82
CA ASP A 128 0.56 16.01 2.76
C ASP A 128 -0.98 16.15 2.80
N PRO A 129 -1.74 15.10 2.44
CA PRO A 129 -3.20 15.13 2.52
C PRO A 129 -3.73 15.11 3.96
N GLY A 130 -2.85 14.97 4.96
CA GLY A 130 -3.19 14.90 6.37
C GLY A 130 -3.73 13.54 6.79
N GLY A 131 -3.89 13.34 8.10
CA GLY A 131 -4.30 12.04 8.65
C GLY A 131 -3.29 10.95 8.35
N TYR A 132 -3.74 9.69 8.41
CA TYR A 132 -2.90 8.51 8.18
C TYR A 132 -3.71 7.31 7.70
N GLY A 133 -3.02 6.25 7.34
CA GLY A 133 -3.58 5.01 6.80
C GLY A 133 -4.80 4.46 7.58
N ILE A 134 -5.74 3.88 6.83
CA ILE A 134 -6.95 3.26 7.39
C ILE A 134 -6.62 2.03 8.25
N ALA A 135 -5.55 1.31 7.93
CA ALA A 135 -5.08 0.13 8.68
C ALA A 135 -4.04 0.50 9.75
N GLY A 136 -3.82 1.79 10.00
CA GLY A 136 -2.82 2.29 10.94
C GLY A 136 -1.60 2.90 10.25
N GLN A 137 -0.45 2.79 10.89
CA GLN A 137 0.81 3.40 10.43
C GLN A 137 1.93 2.36 10.49
N ARG A 138 2.85 2.41 9.53
CA ARG A 138 4.02 1.53 9.46
C ARG A 138 5.27 2.32 9.12
N GLU A 139 6.26 2.24 10.00
CA GLU A 139 7.60 2.73 9.70
C GLU A 139 8.37 1.75 8.80
N VAL A 140 9.10 2.31 7.85
CA VAL A 140 10.09 1.59 7.02
C VAL A 140 11.46 2.19 7.34
N LEU A 141 12.27 1.43 8.08
CA LEU A 141 13.59 1.87 8.53
C LEU A 141 14.69 1.25 7.66
N GLY A 142 15.89 1.84 7.65
CA GLY A 142 17.08 1.24 7.02
C GLY A 142 17.11 1.28 5.49
N MET A 143 16.06 1.78 4.82
CA MET A 143 16.05 2.08 3.38
C MET A 143 15.17 3.29 3.08
N PRO A 144 15.40 4.00 1.97
CA PRO A 144 14.48 5.02 1.47
C PRO A 144 13.10 4.43 1.13
N ALA A 145 12.05 5.03 1.67
CA ALA A 145 10.67 4.69 1.34
C ALA A 145 9.90 5.98 1.03
N TYR A 146 9.06 5.93 0.00
CA TYR A 146 8.32 7.08 -0.50
C TYR A 146 6.85 6.74 -0.69
N TRP A 147 5.96 7.64 -0.29
CA TRP A 147 4.52 7.46 -0.36
C TRP A 147 3.86 8.43 -1.33
N ALA A 148 2.94 7.93 -2.16
CA ALA A 148 1.98 8.75 -2.87
C ALA A 148 0.61 8.61 -2.21
N ALA A 149 0.03 9.73 -1.80
CA ALA A 149 -1.30 9.79 -1.21
C ALA A 149 -2.12 10.93 -1.83
N ALA A 150 -3.36 10.64 -2.22
CA ALA A 150 -4.28 11.60 -2.79
C ALA A 150 -5.16 12.24 -1.69
N GLU A 151 -5.49 13.53 -1.85
CA GLU A 151 -6.33 14.24 -0.89
C GLU A 151 -7.75 13.65 -0.83
N GLY A 152 -8.15 13.26 0.38
CA GLY A 152 -9.47 12.68 0.63
C GLY A 152 -9.62 11.22 0.16
N ASP A 153 -8.53 10.55 -0.20
CA ASP A 153 -8.50 9.08 -0.28
C ASP A 153 -8.60 8.50 1.16
N PRO A 154 -9.72 7.86 1.53
CA PRO A 154 -9.91 7.37 2.90
C PRO A 154 -9.01 6.19 3.25
N ILE A 155 -8.32 5.59 2.27
CA ILE A 155 -7.37 4.51 2.52
C ILE A 155 -6.07 5.06 3.12
N THR A 156 -5.63 6.24 2.69
CA THR A 156 -4.32 6.80 3.08
C THR A 156 -4.39 8.03 3.97
N ALA A 157 -5.46 8.81 3.88
CA ALA A 157 -5.58 10.14 4.48
C ALA A 157 -6.79 10.22 5.43
N LEU A 158 -6.92 9.21 6.29
CA LEU A 158 -8.05 9.13 7.20
C LEU A 158 -7.76 9.94 8.49
N PRO A 159 -8.68 10.80 8.95
CA PRO A 159 -8.47 11.54 10.20
C PRO A 159 -8.32 10.60 11.41
N ALA A 160 -7.53 11.02 12.40
CA ALA A 160 -7.42 10.31 13.68
C ALA A 160 -8.81 10.09 14.33
N GLY A 161 -9.03 8.91 14.92
CA GLY A 161 -10.30 8.57 15.57
C GLY A 161 -11.48 8.25 14.64
N SER A 162 -11.27 8.20 13.32
CA SER A 162 -12.31 7.78 12.36
C SER A 162 -12.77 6.33 12.62
N PRO A 163 -14.10 6.08 12.69
CA PRO A 163 -14.64 4.73 12.90
C PRO A 163 -14.44 3.78 11.72
N LEU A 164 -14.09 4.31 10.53
CA LEU A 164 -13.81 3.48 9.35
C LEU A 164 -12.63 2.53 9.57
N ARG A 165 -11.67 2.88 10.44
CA ARG A 165 -10.56 1.99 10.79
C ARG A 165 -11.05 0.69 11.43
N SER A 166 -11.96 0.78 12.39
CA SER A 166 -12.52 -0.40 13.07
C SER A 166 -13.30 -1.30 12.11
N ILE A 167 -13.94 -0.74 11.08
CA ILE A 167 -14.60 -1.53 10.05
C ILE A 167 -13.56 -2.30 9.22
N ALA A 168 -12.47 -1.64 8.83
CA ALA A 168 -11.40 -2.26 8.07
C ALA A 168 -10.71 -3.41 8.84
N ASP A 169 -10.40 -3.20 10.13
CA ASP A 169 -9.81 -4.23 11.01
C ASP A 169 -10.69 -5.48 11.08
N LEU A 170 -12.02 -5.26 11.11
CA LEU A 170 -12.97 -6.35 11.20
C LEU A 170 -13.07 -7.11 9.87
N THR A 171 -13.01 -6.44 8.72
CA THR A 171 -13.22 -7.08 7.41
C THR A 171 -11.98 -7.77 6.83
N GLU A 172 -10.81 -7.65 7.45
CA GLU A 172 -9.53 -8.24 6.99
C GLU A 172 -9.59 -9.78 6.83
N TYR A 173 -10.28 -10.46 7.73
CA TYR A 173 -10.41 -11.93 7.72
C TYR A 173 -11.71 -12.42 7.06
N PHE A 174 -12.48 -11.52 6.44
CA PHE A 174 -13.77 -11.89 5.85
C PHE A 174 -13.61 -12.51 4.47
N SER A 175 -14.34 -13.60 4.26
CA SER A 175 -14.62 -14.16 2.93
C SER A 175 -16.14 -14.31 2.78
N LEU A 176 -16.66 -13.81 1.66
CA LEU A 176 -18.08 -13.91 1.28
C LEU A 176 -18.48 -15.35 0.92
N ALA A 177 -17.52 -16.29 0.86
CA ALA A 177 -17.75 -17.69 0.53
C ALA A 177 -18.43 -18.52 1.64
N ASN A 178 -18.62 -17.99 2.85
CA ASN A 178 -19.19 -18.76 3.98
C ASN A 178 -20.32 -18.02 4.76
N PRO A 179 -21.61 -18.34 4.51
CA PRO A 179 -22.77 -17.69 5.16
C PRO A 179 -22.81 -17.79 6.69
N GLY A 180 -22.21 -18.84 7.28
CA GLY A 180 -22.16 -19.02 8.74
C GLY A 180 -21.20 -18.06 9.44
N ALA A 181 -20.26 -17.45 8.71
CA ALA A 181 -19.33 -16.44 9.24
C ALA A 181 -20.03 -15.10 9.50
N VAL A 182 -21.06 -14.76 8.72
CA VAL A 182 -21.84 -13.51 8.84
C VAL A 182 -22.63 -13.45 10.16
N LEU A 183 -23.16 -14.59 10.64
CA LEU A 183 -23.89 -14.63 11.92
C LEU A 183 -22.96 -14.55 13.13
N ARG A 184 -21.79 -15.21 13.07
CA ARG A 184 -20.78 -15.13 14.13
C ARG A 184 -20.10 -13.75 14.19
N TRP A 185 -19.97 -13.08 13.05
CA TRP A 185 -19.56 -11.68 12.93
C TRP A 185 -20.53 -10.73 13.66
N GLY A 186 -21.83 -10.90 13.45
CA GLY A 186 -22.85 -10.12 14.15
C GLY A 186 -22.76 -10.26 15.68
N GLN A 187 -22.36 -11.44 16.17
CA GLN A 187 -22.15 -11.71 17.60
C GLN A 187 -20.81 -11.17 18.12
N SER A 188 -19.71 -11.29 17.37
CA SER A 188 -18.39 -10.78 17.78
C SER A 188 -18.32 -9.26 17.81
N LEU A 189 -19.09 -8.56 16.96
CA LEU A 189 -19.30 -7.11 17.05
C LEU A 189 -19.92 -6.69 18.38
N VAL A 190 -20.89 -7.46 18.88
CA VAL A 190 -21.54 -7.22 20.17
C VAL A 190 -20.56 -7.48 21.31
N ASP A 191 -19.78 -8.56 21.23
CA ASP A 191 -18.82 -8.91 22.29
C ASP A 191 -17.62 -7.95 22.36
N VAL A 192 -17.09 -7.50 21.22
CA VAL A 192 -16.03 -6.46 21.16
C VAL A 192 -16.56 -5.12 21.68
N ALA A 193 -17.80 -4.76 21.33
CA ALA A 193 -18.46 -3.58 21.87
C ALA A 193 -18.66 -3.63 23.39
N VAL A 194 -18.86 -4.84 23.94
CA VAL A 194 -19.11 -5.07 25.36
C VAL A 194 -17.82 -5.18 26.18
N GLN A 195 -16.73 -5.73 25.64
CA GLN A 195 -15.58 -6.15 26.46
C GLN A 195 -14.37 -5.21 26.45
N ARG A 196 -14.11 -4.38 25.43
CA ARG A 196 -12.87 -3.58 25.38
C ARG A 196 -13.04 -2.21 24.71
N GLN A 197 -13.26 -1.19 25.53
CA GLN A 197 -12.83 0.20 25.27
C GLN A 197 -13.19 0.76 23.88
N LEU A 198 -14.46 0.70 23.48
CA LEU A 198 -14.96 1.61 22.44
C LEU A 198 -14.75 3.04 22.93
N GLN A 199 -13.81 3.76 22.32
CA GLN A 199 -13.54 5.18 22.57
C GLN A 199 -14.84 6.00 22.35
N GLN A 200 -15.59 6.17 23.44
CA GLN A 200 -16.60 7.20 23.68
C GLN A 200 -17.56 7.48 22.52
N TRP A 201 -18.21 6.44 21.98
CA TRP A 201 -19.26 6.55 20.95
C TRP A 201 -20.49 7.37 21.40
N TRP A 202 -20.62 7.63 22.71
CA TRP A 202 -21.64 8.47 23.36
C TRP A 202 -21.23 9.94 23.55
N SER A 203 -20.03 10.33 23.10
CA SER A 203 -19.57 11.73 23.18
C SER A 203 -20.23 12.60 22.09
N PRO A 204 -20.97 13.67 22.46
CA PRO A 204 -21.59 14.58 21.49
C PRO A 204 -20.59 15.26 20.54
N ALA A 205 -19.29 15.32 20.90
CA ALA A 205 -18.24 15.85 20.06
C ALA A 205 -17.95 14.95 18.83
N ASN A 206 -18.08 13.63 19.00
CA ASN A 206 -17.84 12.64 17.95
C ASN A 206 -19.04 12.43 17.03
N TRP A 207 -20.22 12.98 17.32
CA TRP A 207 -21.39 12.86 16.44
C TRP A 207 -21.31 13.78 15.21
N ARG A 208 -20.44 14.79 15.22
CA ARG A 208 -20.18 15.66 14.05
C ARG A 208 -19.33 14.98 12.97
N THR A 209 -18.55 13.96 13.30
CA THR A 209 -17.67 13.23 12.35
C THR A 209 -18.40 12.11 11.59
N TRP A 210 -19.60 11.70 12.01
CA TRP A 210 -20.42 10.71 11.29
C TRP A 210 -20.90 11.19 9.91
N GLY A 211 -21.10 12.50 9.73
CA GLY A 211 -21.40 13.08 8.42
C GLY A 211 -20.23 12.96 7.42
N GLY A 212 -18.99 12.91 7.92
CA GLY A 212 -17.78 12.75 7.10
C GLY A 212 -17.59 11.32 6.60
N ALA A 213 -17.92 10.31 7.41
CA ALA A 213 -17.76 8.89 7.02
C ALA A 213 -18.55 8.52 5.75
N VAL A 214 -19.75 9.10 5.55
CA VAL A 214 -20.55 8.93 4.33
C VAL A 214 -19.92 9.64 3.13
N ALA A 215 -19.32 10.82 3.33
CA ALA A 215 -18.60 11.54 2.28
C ALA A 215 -17.31 10.80 1.86
N TYR A 216 -16.59 10.20 2.80
CA TYR A 216 -15.40 9.37 2.53
C TYR A 216 -15.75 8.06 1.82
N ALA A 217 -16.82 7.37 2.25
CA ALA A 217 -17.31 6.19 1.54
C ALA A 217 -17.80 6.52 0.11
N ARG A 218 -18.42 7.68 -0.08
CA ARG A 218 -18.78 8.20 -1.42
C ARG A 218 -17.52 8.55 -2.24
N GLY A 219 -16.51 9.18 -1.64
CA GLY A 219 -15.24 9.50 -2.29
C GLY A 219 -14.52 8.26 -2.84
N TYR A 220 -14.56 7.16 -2.09
CA TYR A 220 -14.02 5.85 -2.50
C TYR A 220 -14.85 5.18 -3.63
N LEU A 221 -16.18 5.21 -3.54
CA LEU A 221 -17.07 4.47 -4.44
C LEU A 221 -17.53 5.24 -5.69
N ALA A 222 -17.56 6.57 -5.64
CA ALA A 222 -18.20 7.41 -6.65
C ALA A 222 -17.28 8.48 -7.25
N ASP A 223 -16.30 8.99 -6.51
CA ASP A 223 -15.50 10.15 -6.95
C ASP A 223 -14.13 9.75 -7.54
N GLY A 224 -13.79 8.46 -7.57
CA GLY A 224 -12.57 7.96 -8.21
C GLY A 224 -11.26 8.32 -7.51
N ARG A 225 -11.29 8.90 -6.30
CA ARG A 225 -10.09 9.43 -5.62
C ARG A 225 -9.03 8.39 -5.30
N HIS A 226 -9.44 7.14 -5.09
CA HIS A 226 -8.52 6.04 -4.81
C HIS A 226 -7.79 5.53 -6.07
N THR A 227 -8.24 5.91 -7.28
CA THR A 227 -7.71 5.39 -8.56
C THR A 227 -7.34 6.51 -9.52
N GLU A 228 -8.31 7.35 -9.92
CA GLU A 228 -8.17 8.37 -10.96
C GLU A 228 -7.25 9.53 -10.54
N ASP A 229 -7.30 9.94 -9.27
CA ASP A 229 -6.53 11.11 -8.80
C ASP A 229 -5.02 10.86 -8.88
N TYR A 230 -4.59 9.63 -8.59
CA TYR A 230 -3.19 9.22 -8.72
C TYR A 230 -2.68 9.41 -10.16
N LEU A 231 -3.54 9.17 -11.16
CA LEU A 231 -3.23 9.33 -12.58
C LEU A 231 -3.28 10.80 -13.04
N ARG A 232 -4.20 11.61 -12.49
CA ARG A 232 -4.49 12.96 -12.99
C ARG A 232 -3.65 14.07 -12.37
N TYR A 233 -3.33 13.98 -11.08
CA TYR A 233 -2.72 15.10 -10.32
C TYR A 233 -1.22 14.94 -10.07
N GLY A 234 -0.55 14.14 -10.90
CA GLY A 234 0.90 14.02 -10.92
C GLY A 234 1.50 13.26 -9.72
N HIS A 235 0.71 12.54 -8.94
CA HIS A 235 1.21 11.73 -7.82
C HIS A 235 2.21 10.68 -8.30
N ILE A 236 1.89 10.01 -9.41
CA ILE A 236 2.76 8.99 -10.01
C ILE A 236 4.06 9.60 -10.54
N GLN A 237 3.97 10.74 -11.21
CA GLN A 237 5.15 11.48 -11.71
C GLN A 237 6.10 11.82 -10.57
N ARG A 238 5.60 12.45 -9.50
CA ARG A 238 6.42 12.84 -8.35
C ARG A 238 7.05 11.65 -7.65
N LEU A 239 6.30 10.55 -7.49
CA LEU A 239 6.81 9.33 -6.87
C LEU A 239 7.92 8.69 -7.70
N ALA A 240 7.72 8.54 -9.01
CA ALA A 240 8.74 8.01 -9.91
C ALA A 240 10.00 8.88 -9.92
N GLU A 241 9.85 10.21 -9.99
CA GLU A 241 10.98 11.14 -9.90
C GLU A 241 11.74 11.05 -8.57
N ALA A 242 11.05 10.78 -7.47
CA ALA A 242 11.69 10.55 -6.17
C ALA A 242 12.54 9.28 -6.18
N ILE A 243 12.00 8.18 -6.71
CA ILE A 243 12.71 6.90 -6.84
C ILE A 243 13.90 7.01 -7.80
N ASP A 244 13.70 7.59 -8.98
CA ASP A 244 14.75 7.80 -9.97
C ASP A 244 15.92 8.58 -9.38
N ARG A 245 15.62 9.65 -8.62
CA ARG A 245 16.63 10.48 -7.96
C ARG A 245 17.37 9.72 -6.86
N GLU A 246 16.65 9.03 -5.99
CA GLU A 246 17.22 8.30 -4.85
C GLU A 246 18.17 7.20 -5.32
N VAL A 247 17.68 6.32 -6.20
CA VAL A 247 18.46 5.17 -6.68
C VAL A 247 19.63 5.63 -7.55
N SER A 248 19.45 6.68 -8.36
CA SER A 248 20.55 7.28 -9.14
C SER A 248 21.64 7.92 -8.27
N ALA A 249 21.31 8.39 -7.07
CA ALA A 249 22.27 8.94 -6.13
C ALA A 249 23.05 7.83 -5.41
N GLY A 250 22.37 6.74 -5.05
CA GLY A 250 22.99 5.57 -4.40
C GLY A 250 23.81 4.67 -5.32
N ALA A 251 23.58 4.72 -6.64
CA ALA A 251 24.31 3.94 -7.65
C ALA A 251 25.63 4.57 -8.14
N ARG A 252 26.04 5.72 -7.58
CA ARG A 252 27.30 6.42 -7.91
C ARG A 252 28.38 6.17 -6.86
#